data_AF-A0A5V0QEY3-F1
#
_entry.id   AF-A0A5V0QEY3-F1
#
_cell.length_a   1.000
_cell.length_b   1.000
_cell.length_c   1.000
_cell.angle_alpha   90.00
_cell.angle_beta   90.00
_cell.angle_gamma   90.00
#
_symmetry.space_group_name_H-M   'P 1'
#
loop_
_entity.id
_entity.type
_entity.pdbx_description
1 polymer ?
#
loop_
_entity_poly.entity_id
_entity_poly.type
_entity_poly.pdbx_seq_one_letter_code
_entity_poly.pdbx_strand_id
1 'polypeptide(L)'
;MKQKQHGVILIMILMIITYLINKVVFDKDSSIPFLSTLSFLLISFYLLRCRNLTPRIIGCILIFLLSSEISYFIVFREQISFDIISSIVETNLI
;
A
#
# COMPACT_ATOMS: atom_id res chain seq x y z
N MET A 1 -3.07 -8.11 29.70
CA MET A 1 -3.07 -6.69 29.28
C MET A 1 -1.92 -6.30 28.34
N LYS A 2 -0.72 -6.91 28.42
CA LYS A 2 0.43 -6.57 27.54
C LYS A 2 0.16 -6.71 26.02
N GLN A 3 -0.58 -7.71 25.55
CA GLN A 3 -0.89 -7.85 24.11
C GLN A 3 -1.75 -6.73 23.51
N LYS A 4 -2.64 -6.09 24.29
CA LYS A 4 -3.47 -4.98 23.78
C LYS A 4 -2.62 -3.73 23.50
N GLN A 5 -1.58 -3.48 24.29
CA GLN A 5 -0.68 -2.32 24.10
C GLN A 5 0.15 -2.44 22.82
N HIS A 6 0.66 -3.64 22.51
CA HIS A 6 1.38 -3.87 21.25
C HIS A 6 0.50 -3.66 20.00
N GLY A 7 -0.79 -4.03 20.09
CA GLY A 7 -1.74 -3.78 19.00
C GLY A 7 -1.97 -2.30 18.72
N VAL A 8 -2.13 -1.49 19.78
CA VAL A 8 -2.32 -0.03 19.65
C VAL A 8 -1.06 0.65 19.09
N ILE A 9 0.13 0.24 19.56
CA ILE A 9 1.40 0.76 19.05
C ILE A 9 1.57 0.44 17.55
N LEU A 10 1.21 -0.78 17.14
CA LEU A 10 1.30 -1.19 15.74
C LEU A 10 0.36 -0.36 14.85
N ILE A 11 -0.86 -0.07 15.31
CA ILE A 11 -1.81 0.79 14.60
C ILE A 11 -1.29 2.22 14.50
N MET A 12 -0.70 2.77 15.57
CA MET A 12 -0.10 4.10 15.57
C MET A 12 1.06 4.20 14.56
N ILE A 13 1.94 3.18 14.53
CA ILE A 13 3.02 3.10 13.54
C ILE A 13 2.45 3.03 12.13
N LEU A 14 1.41 2.21 11.91
CA LEU A 14 0.76 2.09 10.61
C LEU A 14 0.18 3.43 10.14
N MET A 15 -0.50 4.17 11.03
CA MET A 15 -1.02 5.49 10.74
C MET A 15 0.07 6.49 10.35
N ILE A 16 1.21 6.48 11.03
CA ILE A 16 2.36 7.35 10.69
C ILE A 16 2.90 6.99 9.31
N ILE A 17 3.09 5.70 9.02
CA ILE A 17 3.55 5.21 7.72
C ILE A 17 2.58 5.63 6.63
N THR A 18 1.27 5.44 6.84
CA THR A 18 0.24 5.87 5.89
C THR A 18 0.28 7.38 5.67
N TYR A 19 0.42 8.17 6.73
CA TYR A 19 0.50 9.62 6.62
C TYR A 19 1.71 10.05 5.80
N LEU A 20 2.88 9.45 6.05
CA LEU A 20 4.09 9.69 5.25
C LEU A 20 3.86 9.34 3.79
N ILE A 21 3.26 8.19 3.50
CA ILE A 21 3.00 7.77 2.12
C ILE A 21 2.07 8.78 1.43
N ASN A 22 0.97 9.21 2.04
CA ASN A 22 0.06 10.14 1.36
C ASN A 22 0.60 11.54 1.18
N LYS A 23 1.28 12.04 2.21
CA LYS A 23 1.78 13.42 2.20
C LYS A 23 3.06 13.56 1.40
N VAL A 24 4.02 12.65 1.60
CA VAL A 24 5.36 12.75 0.99
C VAL A 24 5.39 12.13 -0.39
N VAL A 25 4.71 10.99 -0.57
CA VAL A 25 4.63 10.34 -1.87
C VAL A 25 3.54 11.05 -2.65
N PHE A 26 2.26 10.88 -2.32
CA PHE A 26 1.19 11.32 -3.21
C PHE A 26 0.90 12.84 -3.26
N ASP A 27 1.61 13.68 -2.48
CA ASP A 27 1.38 15.13 -2.33
C ASP A 27 -0.11 15.49 -2.16
N LYS A 28 -0.86 14.57 -1.55
CA LYS A 28 -2.30 14.66 -1.37
C LYS A 28 -2.58 14.78 0.12
N ASP A 29 -2.81 16.00 0.57
CA ASP A 29 -3.30 16.29 1.93
C ASP A 29 -4.80 15.96 2.12
N SER A 30 -5.42 15.29 1.15
CA SER A 30 -6.82 14.88 1.25
C SER A 30 -7.02 13.63 2.12
N SER A 31 -8.09 13.62 2.91
CA SER A 31 -8.44 12.53 3.82
C SER A 31 -8.78 11.21 3.11
N ILE A 32 -9.25 11.29 1.86
CA ILE A 32 -9.70 10.13 1.05
C ILE A 32 -8.53 9.20 0.67
N PRO A 33 -7.44 9.67 0.03
CA PRO A 33 -6.28 8.82 -0.27
C PRO A 33 -5.62 8.28 1.00
N PHE A 34 -5.63 9.07 2.09
CA PHE A 34 -5.19 8.62 3.41
C PHE A 34 -5.98 7.44 3.95
N LEU A 35 -7.32 7.50 3.94
CA LEU A 35 -8.15 6.40 4.40
C LEU A 35 -8.00 5.13 3.54
N SER A 36 -7.84 5.31 2.23
CA SER A 36 -7.72 4.19 1.28
C SER A 36 -6.43 3.40 1.49
N THR A 37 -5.29 4.09 1.53
CA THR A 37 -3.98 3.49 1.82
C THR A 37 -3.89 2.91 3.24
N LEU A 38 -4.53 3.54 4.24
CA LEU A 38 -4.63 2.98 5.59
C LEU A 38 -5.37 1.65 5.57
N SER A 39 -6.54 1.63 4.95
CA SER A 39 -7.38 0.42 4.82
C SER A 39 -6.66 -0.69 4.09
N PHE A 40 -5.92 -0.34 3.02
CA PHE A 40 -5.12 -1.27 2.25
C PHE A 40 -4.01 -1.93 3.08
N LEU A 41 -3.28 -1.14 3.88
CA LEU A 41 -2.25 -1.64 4.78
C LEU A 41 -2.83 -2.55 5.86
N LEU A 42 -3.95 -2.15 6.48
CA LEU A 42 -4.64 -2.97 7.48
C LEU A 42 -5.11 -4.32 6.93
N ILE A 43 -5.72 -4.32 5.73
CA ILE A 43 -6.17 -5.53 5.06
C ILE A 43 -4.98 -6.44 4.74
N SER A 44 -3.90 -5.88 4.19
CA SER A 44 -2.68 -6.62 3.86
C SER A 44 -2.07 -7.27 5.11
N PHE A 45 -1.99 -6.53 6.21
CA PHE A 45 -1.44 -7.02 7.48
C PHE A 45 -2.32 -8.11 8.10
N TYR A 46 -3.64 -7.95 8.00
CA TYR A 46 -4.59 -8.96 8.47
C TYR A 46 -4.45 -10.27 7.67
N LEU A 47 -4.38 -10.16 6.34
CA LEU A 47 -4.18 -11.29 5.42
C LEU A 47 -2.88 -12.05 5.69
N LEU A 48 -1.79 -11.33 5.99
CA LEU A 48 -0.50 -11.93 6.37
C LEU A 48 -0.53 -12.70 7.69
N ARG A 49 -1.45 -12.31 8.59
CA ARG A 49 -1.63 -12.97 9.89
C ARG A 49 -2.48 -14.24 9.80
N CYS A 50 -3.20 -14.45 8.70
CA CYS A 50 -3.96 -15.67 8.50
C CYS A 50 -3.04 -16.89 8.41
N ARG A 51 -3.46 -18.01 9.04
CA ARG A 51 -2.70 -19.27 9.03
C ARG A 51 -2.69 -19.96 7.67
N ASN A 52 -3.70 -19.71 6.85
CA ASN A 52 -3.85 -20.32 5.53
C ASN A 52 -2.86 -19.70 4.52
N LEU A 53 -2.29 -20.53 3.65
CA LEU A 53 -1.34 -20.09 2.62
C LEU A 53 -1.97 -19.10 1.63
N THR A 54 -3.21 -19.34 1.20
CA THR A 54 -3.91 -18.50 0.21
C THR A 54 -4.04 -17.02 0.64
N PRO A 55 -4.63 -16.67 1.80
CA PRO A 55 -4.71 -15.28 2.24
C PRO A 55 -3.33 -14.66 2.47
N ARG A 56 -2.35 -15.46 2.91
CA ARG A 56 -0.98 -14.97 3.10
C ARG A 56 -0.32 -14.58 1.78
N ILE A 57 -0.51 -15.37 0.72
CA ILE A 57 -0.05 -15.04 -0.64
C ILE A 57 -0.73 -13.76 -1.15
N ILE A 58 -2.05 -13.64 -0.96
CA ILE A 58 -2.80 -12.42 -1.36
C ILE A 58 -2.25 -11.20 -0.61
N GLY A 59 -1.99 -11.31 0.70
CA GLY A 59 -1.39 -10.24 1.48
C GLY A 59 -0.01 -9.82 0.96
N CYS A 60 0.83 -10.79 0.58
CA CYS A 60 2.13 -10.50 -0.05
C CYS A 60 1.99 -9.78 -1.40
N ILE A 61 1.04 -10.20 -2.24
CA ILE A 61 0.77 -9.57 -3.54
C ILE A 61 0.32 -8.11 -3.33
N LEU A 62 -0.56 -7.86 -2.35
CA LEU A 62 -1.02 -6.51 -2.04
C LEU A 62 0.14 -5.60 -1.58
N ILE A 63 1.01 -6.07 -0.69
CA ILE A 63 2.19 -5.31 -0.27
C ILE A 63 3.13 -5.04 -1.46
N PHE A 64 3.30 -6.02 -2.35
CA PHE A 64 4.11 -5.85 -3.54
C PHE A 64 3.54 -4.77 -4.46
N LEU A 65 2.23 -4.76 -4.71
CA LEU A 65 1.54 -3.74 -5.50
C LEU A 65 1.74 -2.34 -4.90
N LEU A 66 1.52 -2.19 -3.59
CA LEU A 66 1.72 -0.92 -2.89
C LEU A 66 3.18 -0.44 -2.99
N SER A 67 4.13 -1.35 -2.85
CA SER A 67 5.57 -1.02 -2.95
C SER A 67 5.94 -0.60 -4.37
N SER A 68 5.36 -1.26 -5.39
CA SER A 68 5.54 -0.90 -6.79
C SER A 68 4.96 0.49 -7.09
N GLU A 69 3.75 0.78 -6.60
CA GLU A 69 3.12 2.09 -6.77
C GLU A 69 3.93 3.22 -6.11
N ILE A 70 4.41 3.00 -4.88
CA ILE A 70 5.28 3.96 -4.19
C ILE A 70 6.57 4.17 -4.97
N SER A 71 7.20 3.10 -5.46
CA SER A 71 8.47 3.19 -6.20
C SER A 71 8.29 3.92 -7.53
N TYR A 72 7.21 3.62 -8.26
CA TYR A 72 6.87 4.30 -9.51
C TYR A 72 6.61 5.79 -9.27
N PHE A 73 5.82 6.12 -8.24
CA PHE A 73 5.56 7.51 -7.90
C PHE A 73 6.84 8.26 -7.51
N ILE A 74 7.75 7.65 -6.75
CA ILE A 74 9.03 8.30 -6.38
C ILE A 74 9.86 8.67 -7.62
N VAL A 75 9.87 7.81 -8.65
CA VAL A 75 10.68 7.99 -9.85
C VAL A 75 10.03 8.94 -10.85
N PHE A 76 8.73 8.76 -11.13
CA PHE A 76 8.03 9.48 -12.20
C PHE A 76 7.18 10.64 -11.69
N ARG A 77 6.94 10.73 -10.38
CA ARG A 77 5.98 11.66 -9.74
C ARG A 77 4.56 11.58 -10.29
N GLU A 78 4.22 10.45 -10.90
CA GLU A 78 2.91 10.15 -11.45
C GLU A 78 2.29 8.93 -10.77
N GLN A 79 0.96 8.88 -10.76
CA GLN A 79 0.24 7.69 -10.30
C GLN A 79 0.21 6.65 -11.41
N ILE A 80 0.32 5.36 -11.07
CA ILE A 80 0.15 4.28 -12.04
C ILE A 80 -1.30 4.32 -12.54
N SER A 81 -1.49 4.89 -13.73
CA SER A 81 -2.75 4.89 -14.48
C SER A 81 -2.86 3.63 -15.34
N PHE A 82 -4.09 3.25 -15.67
CA PHE A 82 -4.35 2.23 -16.70
C PHE A 82 -3.69 2.59 -18.04
N ASP A 83 -3.59 3.88 -18.37
CA ASP A 83 -2.93 4.35 -19.59
C ASP A 83 -1.42 4.04 -19.60
N ILE A 84 -0.75 4.21 -18.46
CA ILE A 84 0.67 3.86 -18.31
C ILE A 84 0.87 2.36 -18.48
N ILE A 85 0.01 1.55 -17.86
CA ILE A 85 0.06 0.09 -17.99
C ILE A 85 -0.15 -0.31 -19.46
N SER A 86 -1.14 0.28 -20.12
CA SER A 86 -1.43 0.02 -21.54
C SER A 86 -0.24 0.39 -22.43
N SER A 87 0.39 1.55 -22.18
CA SER A 87 1.56 2.01 -22.93
C SER A 87 2.77 1.08 -22.76
N ILE A 88 3.04 0.60 -21.54
CA ILE A 88 4.15 -0.35 -21.30
C ILE A 88 3.89 -1.67 -22.00
N VAL A 89 2.65 -2.17 -21.96
CA VAL A 89 2.22 -3.40 -22.63
C VAL A 89 2.38 -3.25 -24.14
N GLU A 90 1.91 -2.16 -24.74
CA GLU A 90 2.07 -1.89 -26.17
C GLU A 90 3.54 -1.76 -26.58
N THR A 91 4.38 -1.12 -25.76
CA THR A 91 5.79 -0.87 -26.11
C THR A 91 6.67 -2.11 -25.98
N ASN A 92 6.32 -3.09 -25.12
CA ASN A 92 7.15 -4.26 -24.86
C ASN A 92 6.64 -5.57 -25.49
N LEU A 93 5.38 -5.62 -25.95
CA LEU A 93 4.82 -6.79 -26.65
C LEU A 93 4.85 -6.66 -28.18
N ILE A 94 5.26 -5.50 -28.71
CA ILE A 94 5.55 -5.25 -30.12
C ILE A 94 7.05 -5.33 -30.34
#